data_AF-M9PA65-F1
#
_entry.id   AF-M9PA65-F1
#
_cell.length_a   1.000
_cell.length_b   1.000
_cell.length_c   1.000
_cell.angle_alpha   90.00
_cell.angle_beta   90.00
_cell.angle_gamma   90.00
#
_symmetry.space_group_name_H-M   'P 1'
#
loop_
_entity.id
_entity.type
_entity.pdbx_description
1 polymer ?
#
loop_
_entity_poly.entity_id
_entity_poly.type
_entity_poly.pdbx_seq_one_letter_code
_entity_poly.pdbx_strand_id
1 'polypeptide(L)'
;MSLVSAVAVAAPRLSLVHATRWSSGTAPPAATAVQAASEEEEEELMGHEGEHEDGVIGRQQLVRPTLWEQYSAKVRARMENPVHRGAISPEEAEARGCNLVIVDNGSEACGDALRLFWAVHKESGIIVDARFQTFGCATAIAASDATAELCIGKTVEEARKAVTSSAVEKYLRDDPETPAVPPQKMHCSVMASEIVKKAAESSGAAHERPQSDDDVVVCDCAQVTVGAVRRAIREHGLRTVSEVMQATKAGAFCGSCRKPGGHERKERYLLDVVREERARARVVKALDEVVAPVLGEHSGSVGVLSVQFVDVKDSAKAQQHGQQHQQPDAADGGPMPAKCDKPSCACAGKKRMVVRLAFRGACSGCHSAGSTLSFVQDALRRKLSDPTLVVRMSA
;
A
#
# COMPACT_ATOMS: atom_id res chain seq x y z
N MET A 1 1.71 54.63 38.17
CA MET A 1 3.11 55.04 37.86
C MET A 1 3.98 53.82 38.09
N SER A 2 4.15 53.02 37.04
CA SER A 2 5.42 52.85 36.30
C SER A 2 6.50 52.17 37.15
N LEU A 3 6.92 50.97 36.76
CA LEU A 3 8.28 50.72 36.32
C LEU A 3 8.40 49.32 35.69
N VAL A 4 9.00 49.35 34.50
CA VAL A 4 9.28 48.29 33.55
C VAL A 4 10.48 47.47 34.03
N SER A 5 10.48 46.15 33.79
CA SER A 5 11.74 45.41 33.64
C SER A 5 11.59 44.32 32.60
N ALA A 6 12.29 44.51 31.48
CA ALA A 6 12.46 43.55 30.42
C ALA A 6 13.58 42.57 30.78
N VAL A 7 13.32 41.27 30.71
CA VAL A 7 14.35 40.23 30.81
C VAL A 7 14.61 39.70 29.40
N ALA A 8 15.76 40.10 28.84
CA ALA A 8 16.34 39.50 27.66
C ALA A 8 16.93 38.13 28.03
N VAL A 9 16.53 37.07 27.32
CA VAL A 9 17.16 35.75 27.42
C VAL A 9 18.09 35.56 26.22
N ALA A 10 19.35 35.31 26.53
CA ALA A 10 20.47 35.20 25.61
C ALA A 10 20.44 33.91 24.77
N ALA A 11 20.82 34.03 23.49
CA ALA A 11 21.10 32.91 22.60
C ALA A 11 22.47 32.25 22.94
N PRO A 12 22.61 30.92 22.89
CA PRO A 12 23.89 30.27 23.11
C PRO A 12 24.80 30.33 21.87
N ARG A 13 26.07 30.65 22.14
CA ARG A 13 27.20 30.75 21.21
C ARG A 13 27.52 29.38 20.57
N LEU A 14 27.64 29.37 19.23
CA LEU A 14 28.31 28.32 18.47
C LEU A 14 29.80 28.33 18.78
N SER A 15 30.33 27.24 19.34
CA SER A 15 31.77 27.00 19.40
C SER A 15 32.24 26.29 18.13
N LEU A 16 33.16 26.94 17.40
CA LEU A 16 33.98 26.28 16.39
C LEU A 16 34.84 25.22 17.08
N VAL A 17 34.66 23.95 16.72
CA VAL A 17 35.60 22.88 17.01
C VAL A 17 36.38 22.55 15.74
N HIS A 18 37.69 22.58 15.90
CA HIS A 18 38.73 22.42 14.90
C HIS A 18 38.57 21.20 13.98
N ALA A 19 38.85 21.42 12.70
CA ALA A 19 39.22 20.39 11.75
C ALA A 19 40.53 19.73 12.17
N THR A 20 40.49 18.48 12.63
CA THR A 20 41.68 17.64 12.78
C THR A 20 41.86 16.74 11.56
N ARG A 21 43.04 16.92 10.97
CA ARG A 21 43.68 16.21 9.86
C ARG A 21 43.63 14.70 10.07
N TRP A 22 42.93 13.97 9.20
CA TRP A 22 43.05 12.51 9.12
C TRP A 22 44.31 12.11 8.34
N SER A 23 45.17 11.37 9.02
CA SER A 23 46.36 10.70 8.49
C SER A 23 45.95 9.54 7.57
N SER A 24 46.71 9.40 6.49
CA SER A 24 46.70 8.28 5.54
C SER A 24 46.77 6.93 6.25
N GLY A 25 45.66 6.19 6.23
CA GLY A 25 45.55 4.78 6.60
C GLY A 25 44.86 4.03 5.46
N THR A 26 45.48 2.95 5.03
CA THR A 26 45.09 2.05 3.94
C THR A 26 43.60 1.68 3.95
N ALA A 27 42.96 1.84 2.77
CA ALA A 27 41.57 1.46 2.53
C ALA A 27 41.36 -0.06 2.77
N PRO A 28 40.32 -0.47 3.52
CA PRO A 28 39.88 -1.86 3.52
C PRO A 28 39.20 -2.20 2.18
N PRO A 29 39.28 -3.46 1.71
CA PRO A 29 38.78 -3.84 0.39
C PRO A 29 37.28 -3.69 0.31
N ALA A 30 36.80 -3.29 -0.88
CA ALA A 30 35.41 -3.10 -1.21
C ALA A 30 34.59 -4.39 -0.95
N ALA A 31 33.91 -4.43 0.20
CA ALA A 31 32.79 -5.32 0.42
C ALA A 31 31.54 -4.62 -0.16
N THR A 32 31.07 -5.13 -1.29
CA THR A 32 29.83 -4.72 -1.97
C THR A 32 28.66 -4.76 -0.98
N ALA A 33 28.26 -3.58 -0.53
CA ALA A 33 27.03 -3.39 0.22
C ALA A 33 25.87 -3.48 -0.76
N VAL A 34 24.97 -4.43 -0.56
CA VAL A 34 23.62 -4.38 -1.14
C VAL A 34 22.94 -3.15 -0.55
N GLN A 35 22.98 -2.05 -1.30
CA GLN A 35 22.29 -0.81 -0.98
C GLN A 35 20.78 -0.99 -1.25
N ALA A 36 19.96 -0.04 -0.80
CA ALA A 36 18.68 0.23 -1.46
C ALA A 36 18.86 0.18 -2.99
N ALA A 37 17.82 -0.20 -3.74
CA ALA A 37 17.92 -0.31 -5.20
C ALA A 37 18.66 0.92 -5.74
N SER A 38 19.65 0.71 -6.62
CA SER A 38 20.27 1.85 -7.30
C SER A 38 19.16 2.62 -8.03
N GLU A 39 19.28 3.94 -8.14
CA GLU A 39 18.30 4.76 -8.87
C GLU A 39 18.04 4.18 -10.28
N GLU A 40 19.07 3.58 -10.89
CA GLU A 40 19.02 2.84 -12.16
C GLU A 40 18.10 1.59 -12.12
N GLU A 41 18.11 0.79 -11.04
CA GLU A 41 17.20 -0.36 -10.89
C GLU A 41 15.75 0.08 -10.73
N GLU A 42 15.50 1.19 -10.01
CA GLU A 42 14.16 1.74 -9.88
C GLU A 42 13.66 2.28 -11.22
N GLU A 43 14.50 2.97 -11.99
CA GLU A 43 14.17 3.46 -13.33
C GLU A 43 13.84 2.31 -14.30
N GLU A 44 14.63 1.23 -14.29
CA GLU A 44 14.35 0.02 -15.08
C GLU A 44 13.00 -0.61 -14.69
N LEU A 45 12.69 -0.68 -13.40
CA LEU A 45 11.45 -1.24 -12.89
C LEU A 45 10.24 -0.35 -13.17
N MET A 46 10.42 0.96 -13.18
CA MET A 46 9.37 1.89 -13.56
C MET A 46 9.07 1.77 -15.06
N GLY A 47 10.08 1.47 -15.88
CA GLY A 47 10.03 1.42 -17.33
C GLY A 47 9.98 2.82 -17.95
N HIS A 48 10.42 2.96 -19.20
CA HIS A 48 10.26 4.21 -19.94
C HIS A 48 8.78 4.40 -20.31
N GLU A 49 8.12 5.34 -19.64
CA GLU A 49 7.00 6.05 -20.28
C GLU A 49 7.62 6.77 -21.49
N GLY A 50 7.07 6.54 -22.69
CA GLY A 50 7.57 7.17 -23.91
C GLY A 50 7.74 8.67 -23.64
N GLU A 51 8.92 9.18 -23.96
CA GLU A 51 9.25 10.60 -23.86
C GLU A 51 8.06 11.37 -24.45
N HIS A 52 7.32 12.06 -23.60
CA HIS A 52 6.54 13.18 -24.07
C HIS A 52 7.57 14.09 -24.71
N GLU A 53 7.55 14.19 -26.04
CA GLU A 53 8.41 15.11 -26.77
C GLU A 53 8.48 16.41 -25.97
N ASP A 54 9.70 16.86 -25.64
CA ASP A 54 9.97 18.18 -25.07
C ASP A 54 9.62 19.25 -26.14
N GLY A 55 8.36 19.28 -26.52
CA GLY A 55 7.73 20.32 -27.31
C GLY A 55 7.71 21.54 -26.42
N VAL A 56 8.42 22.57 -26.86
CA VAL A 56 8.38 23.95 -26.36
C VAL A 56 7.03 24.22 -25.69
N ILE A 57 7.04 24.34 -24.36
CA ILE A 57 5.83 24.57 -23.58
C ILE A 57 5.22 25.90 -24.05
N GLY A 58 4.17 25.81 -24.86
CA GLY A 58 3.50 26.98 -25.40
C GLY A 58 2.94 27.84 -24.26
N ARG A 59 2.83 29.16 -24.46
CA ARG A 59 2.25 30.09 -23.47
C ARG A 59 0.86 29.64 -22.97
N GLN A 60 0.12 28.88 -23.78
CA GLN A 60 -1.16 28.27 -23.42
C GLN A 60 -1.06 27.08 -22.45
N GLN A 61 0.05 26.34 -22.43
CA GLN A 61 0.31 25.28 -21.44
C GLN A 61 0.75 25.82 -20.08
N LEU A 62 1.33 27.03 -20.04
CA LEU A 62 1.61 27.76 -18.79
C LEU A 62 0.34 28.33 -18.15
N VAL A 63 -0.67 28.64 -18.95
CA VAL A 63 -2.02 29.00 -18.49
C VAL A 63 -2.79 27.70 -18.26
N ARG A 64 -2.54 27.02 -17.14
CA ARG A 64 -3.35 25.88 -16.74
C ARG A 64 -4.80 26.35 -16.62
N PRO A 65 -5.80 25.61 -17.18
CA PRO A 65 -7.19 25.88 -16.89
C PRO A 65 -7.34 25.91 -15.37
N THR A 66 -8.12 26.87 -14.86
CA THR A 66 -8.33 26.97 -13.42
C THR A 66 -8.80 25.61 -12.91
N LEU A 67 -8.39 25.20 -11.69
CA LEU A 67 -8.79 23.88 -11.16
C LEU A 67 -10.31 23.66 -11.23
N TRP A 68 -11.07 24.77 -11.24
CA TRP A 68 -12.52 24.84 -11.42
C TRP A 68 -13.02 24.38 -12.80
N GLU A 69 -12.28 24.66 -13.88
CA GLU A 69 -12.60 24.24 -15.25
C GLU A 69 -12.36 22.74 -15.48
N GLN A 70 -11.58 22.10 -14.61
CA GLN A 70 -11.29 20.66 -14.66
C GLN A 70 -12.32 19.83 -13.89
N TYR A 71 -13.27 20.46 -13.18
CA TYR A 71 -14.37 19.75 -12.53
C TYR A 71 -15.56 19.63 -13.46
N SER A 72 -16.17 18.45 -13.46
CA SER A 72 -17.45 18.24 -14.13
C SER A 72 -18.53 19.20 -13.62
N ALA A 73 -19.51 19.50 -14.45
CA ALA A 73 -20.69 20.27 -14.08
C ALA A 73 -21.44 19.61 -12.92
N LYS A 74 -21.53 18.28 -12.89
CA LYS A 74 -22.11 17.53 -11.76
C LYS A 74 -21.35 17.76 -10.45
N VAL A 75 -20.01 17.70 -10.49
CA VAL A 75 -19.19 17.97 -9.29
C VAL A 75 -19.43 19.38 -8.80
N ARG A 76 -19.41 20.38 -9.68
CA ARG A 76 -19.67 21.78 -9.32
C ARG A 76 -21.06 21.99 -8.72
N ALA A 77 -22.09 21.41 -9.32
CA ALA A 77 -23.47 21.48 -8.81
C ALA A 77 -23.59 20.89 -7.40
N ARG A 78 -22.92 19.78 -7.13
CA ARG A 78 -22.91 19.11 -5.82
C ARG A 78 -22.04 19.84 -4.79
N MET A 79 -21.04 20.61 -5.21
CA MET A 79 -20.29 21.50 -4.31
C MET A 79 -21.17 22.65 -3.81
N GLU A 80 -21.91 23.28 -4.73
CA GLU A 80 -22.75 24.44 -4.43
C GLU A 80 -24.02 24.04 -3.66
N ASN A 81 -24.72 23.01 -4.14
CA ASN A 81 -26.00 22.58 -3.60
C ASN A 81 -26.10 21.04 -3.44
N PRO A 82 -25.34 20.44 -2.52
CA PRO A 82 -25.50 19.02 -2.18
C PRO A 82 -26.84 18.78 -1.48
N VAL A 83 -27.45 17.65 -1.84
CA VAL A 83 -28.84 17.33 -1.51
C VAL A 83 -28.97 16.59 -0.17
N HIS A 84 -27.99 15.75 0.17
CA HIS A 84 -28.06 14.81 1.29
C HIS A 84 -27.26 15.29 2.52
N ARG A 85 -27.00 16.59 2.65
CA ARG A 85 -26.35 17.15 3.84
C ARG A 85 -27.28 17.05 5.05
N GLY A 86 -26.73 16.60 6.17
CA GLY A 86 -27.43 16.62 7.46
C GLY A 86 -27.08 15.43 8.33
N ALA A 87 -27.77 15.35 9.46
CA ALA A 87 -27.77 14.20 10.35
C ALA A 87 -29.15 13.55 10.35
N ILE A 88 -29.20 12.29 10.73
CA ILE A 88 -30.45 11.56 11.03
C ILE A 88 -30.44 11.33 12.54
N SER A 89 -31.50 11.73 13.24
CA SER A 89 -31.60 11.48 14.68
C SER A 89 -32.08 10.03 14.93
N PRO A 90 -31.76 9.44 16.10
CA PRO A 90 -32.29 8.13 16.47
C PRO A 90 -33.83 8.07 16.45
N GLU A 91 -34.48 9.15 16.89
CA GLU A 91 -35.94 9.29 16.88
C GLU A 91 -36.51 9.31 15.46
N GLU A 92 -35.86 10.02 14.53
CA GLU A 92 -36.26 10.08 13.12
C GLU A 92 -36.13 8.70 12.44
N ALA A 93 -35.05 7.95 12.75
CA ALA A 93 -34.84 6.61 12.24
C ALA A 93 -35.87 5.61 12.79
N GLU A 94 -36.11 5.63 14.10
CA GLU A 94 -37.07 4.74 14.75
C GLU A 94 -38.50 5.01 14.28
N ALA A 95 -38.89 6.28 14.11
CA ALA A 95 -40.20 6.67 13.57
C ALA A 95 -40.44 6.14 12.14
N ARG A 96 -39.36 5.86 11.40
CA ARG A 96 -39.40 5.26 10.05
C ARG A 96 -39.20 3.74 10.06
N GLY A 97 -39.21 3.09 11.23
CA GLY A 97 -38.97 1.65 11.35
C GLY A 97 -37.55 1.24 10.94
N CYS A 98 -36.57 2.13 11.10
CA CYS A 98 -35.20 1.93 10.64
C CYS A 98 -34.20 1.84 11.79
N ASN A 99 -33.15 1.04 11.60
CA ASN A 99 -31.94 1.09 12.40
C ASN A 99 -31.04 2.22 11.89
N LEU A 100 -30.52 3.03 12.82
CA LEU A 100 -29.58 4.10 12.51
C LEU A 100 -28.15 3.56 12.56
N VAL A 101 -27.40 3.74 11.48
CA VAL A 101 -25.96 3.47 11.40
C VAL A 101 -25.23 4.80 11.25
N ILE A 102 -24.26 5.05 12.13
CA ILE A 102 -23.43 6.26 12.12
C ILE A 102 -21.98 5.84 12.08
N VAL A 103 -21.24 6.30 11.08
CA VAL A 103 -19.82 5.97 10.92
C VAL A 103 -19.02 7.21 10.56
N ASP A 104 -17.81 7.27 11.10
CA ASP A 104 -16.82 8.30 10.82
C ASP A 104 -15.66 7.73 9.98
N ASN A 105 -15.21 8.50 8.99
CA ASN A 105 -13.98 8.25 8.25
C ASN A 105 -13.24 9.57 8.00
N GLY A 106 -11.94 9.52 7.75
CA GLY A 106 -11.17 10.71 7.45
C GLY A 106 -9.73 10.38 7.09
N SER A 107 -9.03 11.38 6.55
CA SER A 107 -7.62 11.28 6.18
C SER A 107 -6.86 12.46 6.78
N GLU A 108 -5.98 12.16 7.73
CA GLU A 108 -5.08 13.14 8.34
C GLU A 108 -4.15 13.79 7.31
N ALA A 109 -3.83 13.09 6.22
CA ALA A 109 -2.92 13.57 5.19
C ALA A 109 -3.51 14.74 4.39
N CYS A 110 -4.82 14.72 4.10
CA CYS A 110 -5.49 15.79 3.35
C CYS A 110 -6.38 16.68 4.23
N GLY A 111 -6.59 16.33 5.50
CA GLY A 111 -7.39 17.10 6.46
C GLY A 111 -8.91 16.97 6.27
N ASP A 112 -9.36 15.99 5.49
CA ASP A 112 -10.78 15.73 5.25
C ASP A 112 -11.34 14.72 6.27
N ALA A 113 -12.55 14.97 6.74
CA ALA A 113 -13.33 14.12 7.63
C ALA A 113 -14.78 14.02 7.14
N LEU A 114 -15.38 12.85 7.32
CA LEU A 114 -16.71 12.50 6.82
C LEU A 114 -17.42 11.63 7.85
N ARG A 115 -18.64 12.04 8.20
CA ARG A 115 -19.61 11.26 8.96
C ARG A 115 -20.77 10.88 8.04
N LEU A 116 -21.08 9.60 7.96
CA LEU A 116 -22.19 9.05 7.18
C LEU A 116 -23.27 8.53 8.14
N PHE A 117 -24.53 8.84 7.81
CA PHE A 117 -25.72 8.37 8.50
C PHE A 117 -26.54 7.52 7.53
N TRP A 118 -26.87 6.29 7.89
CA TRP A 118 -27.84 5.46 7.17
C TRP A 118 -29.05 5.16 8.06
N ALA A 119 -30.23 5.31 7.51
CA ALA A 119 -31.45 4.70 8.02
C ALA A 119 -31.69 3.40 7.26
N VAL A 120 -31.50 2.26 7.91
CA VAL A 120 -31.67 0.93 7.31
C VAL A 120 -32.98 0.33 7.81
N HIS A 121 -33.90 0.01 6.91
CA HIS A 121 -35.19 -0.55 7.29
C HIS A 121 -35.02 -1.91 7.99
N LYS A 122 -35.66 -2.08 9.16
CA LYS A 122 -35.44 -3.23 10.06
C LYS A 122 -35.79 -4.58 9.42
N GLU A 123 -36.80 -4.62 8.56
CA GLU A 123 -37.30 -5.88 7.98
C GLU A 123 -36.65 -6.21 6.63
N SER A 124 -36.42 -5.19 5.79
CA SER A 124 -35.95 -5.40 4.41
C SER A 124 -34.44 -5.26 4.27
N GLY A 125 -33.76 -4.65 5.25
CA GLY A 125 -32.33 -4.36 5.18
C GLY A 125 -31.95 -3.31 4.12
N ILE A 126 -32.92 -2.60 3.58
CA ILE A 126 -32.74 -1.56 2.55
C ILE A 126 -32.43 -0.22 3.23
N ILE A 127 -31.46 0.51 2.68
CA ILE A 127 -31.11 1.87 3.09
C ILE A 127 -32.18 2.82 2.52
N VAL A 128 -33.03 3.36 3.39
CA VAL A 128 -34.14 4.23 2.97
C VAL A 128 -33.76 5.71 2.93
N ASP A 129 -32.80 6.12 3.75
CA ASP A 129 -32.28 7.48 3.80
C ASP A 129 -30.77 7.41 4.12
N ALA A 130 -30.00 8.25 3.46
CA ALA A 130 -28.58 8.38 3.67
C ALA A 130 -28.22 9.87 3.70
N ARG A 131 -27.59 10.31 4.79
CA ARG A 131 -27.14 11.70 4.95
C ARG A 131 -25.68 11.76 5.36
N PHE A 132 -25.06 12.91 5.17
CA PHE A 132 -23.67 13.11 5.54
C PHE A 132 -23.39 14.46 6.19
N GLN A 133 -22.33 14.47 6.99
CA GLN A 133 -21.64 15.67 7.44
C GLN A 133 -20.17 15.53 7.07
N THR A 134 -19.58 16.51 6.41
CA THR A 134 -18.16 16.47 6.04
C THR A 134 -17.49 17.78 6.37
N PHE A 135 -16.25 17.69 6.81
CA PHE A 135 -15.31 18.78 6.89
C PHE A 135 -14.19 18.48 5.91
N GLY A 136 -13.95 19.34 4.94
CA GLY A 136 -12.93 19.05 3.93
C GLY A 136 -13.01 19.95 2.72
N CYS A 137 -12.27 19.55 1.68
CA CYS A 137 -12.28 20.28 0.42
C CYS A 137 -13.64 20.14 -0.31
N ALA A 138 -13.93 21.07 -1.23
CA ALA A 138 -15.19 21.06 -1.99
C ALA A 138 -15.45 19.73 -2.72
N THR A 139 -14.39 19.06 -3.19
CA THR A 139 -14.52 17.75 -3.85
C THR A 139 -14.96 16.66 -2.88
N ALA A 140 -14.57 16.74 -1.60
CA ALA A 140 -15.07 15.82 -0.57
C ALA A 140 -16.59 15.98 -0.40
N ILE A 141 -17.12 17.22 -0.38
CA ILE A 141 -18.57 17.48 -0.32
C ILE A 141 -19.30 16.82 -1.48
N ALA A 142 -18.81 17.01 -2.71
CA ALA A 142 -19.43 16.42 -3.90
C ALA A 142 -19.38 14.88 -3.90
N ALA A 143 -18.24 14.30 -3.51
CA ALA A 143 -18.08 12.85 -3.42
C ALA A 143 -18.97 12.25 -2.34
N SER A 144 -19.07 12.88 -1.17
CA SER A 144 -19.93 12.43 -0.07
C SER A 144 -21.41 12.50 -0.41
N ASP A 145 -21.85 13.56 -1.08
CA ASP A 145 -23.25 13.69 -1.52
C ASP A 145 -23.62 12.62 -2.56
N ALA A 146 -22.73 12.38 -3.53
CA ALA A 146 -22.91 11.31 -4.51
C ALA A 146 -22.92 9.92 -3.85
N THR A 147 -22.02 9.67 -2.88
CA THR A 147 -22.01 8.42 -2.12
C THR A 147 -23.33 8.20 -1.39
N ALA A 148 -23.83 9.21 -0.67
CA ALA A 148 -25.10 9.11 0.05
C ALA A 148 -26.23 8.71 -0.90
N GLU A 149 -26.37 9.41 -2.02
CA GLU A 149 -27.38 9.10 -3.03
C GLU A 149 -27.24 7.68 -3.60
N LEU A 150 -26.01 7.27 -3.93
CA LEU A 150 -25.74 5.95 -4.47
C LEU A 150 -26.06 4.82 -3.47
N CYS A 151 -26.16 5.10 -2.18
CA CYS A 151 -26.52 4.10 -1.17
C CYS A 151 -28.04 3.92 -1.03
N ILE A 152 -28.83 4.96 -1.30
CA ILE A 152 -30.28 4.93 -1.11
C ILE A 152 -30.93 3.90 -2.04
N GLY A 153 -31.87 3.12 -1.49
CA GLY A 153 -32.62 2.10 -2.21
C GLY A 153 -31.89 0.76 -2.38
N LYS A 154 -30.65 0.63 -1.87
CA LYS A 154 -29.89 -0.62 -1.88
C LYS A 154 -29.92 -1.30 -0.52
N THR A 155 -29.76 -2.62 -0.51
CA THR A 155 -29.38 -3.32 0.73
C THR A 155 -27.96 -2.95 1.15
N VAL A 156 -27.63 -3.15 2.43
CA VAL A 156 -26.27 -2.92 2.96
C VAL A 156 -25.19 -3.62 2.11
N GLU A 157 -25.41 -4.90 1.78
CA GLU A 157 -24.44 -5.69 1.03
C GLU A 157 -24.32 -5.27 -0.43
N GLU A 158 -25.42 -4.82 -1.05
CA GLU A 158 -25.39 -4.23 -2.39
C GLU A 158 -24.67 -2.88 -2.37
N ALA A 159 -24.92 -2.03 -1.38
CA ALA A 159 -24.22 -0.75 -1.24
C ALA A 159 -22.71 -0.97 -1.08
N ARG A 160 -22.30 -1.91 -0.21
CA ARG A 160 -20.89 -2.30 0.00
C ARG A 160 -20.19 -2.72 -1.30
N LYS A 161 -20.88 -3.46 -2.17
CA LYS A 161 -20.32 -3.96 -3.44
C LYS A 161 -20.36 -2.91 -4.56
N ALA A 162 -21.44 -2.15 -4.64
CA ALA A 162 -21.70 -1.23 -5.75
C ALA A 162 -21.02 0.13 -5.58
N VAL A 163 -20.92 0.65 -4.36
CA VAL A 163 -20.41 2.00 -4.10
C VAL A 163 -18.89 1.98 -3.89
N THR A 164 -18.17 1.77 -4.99
CA THR A 164 -16.70 1.84 -5.04
C THR A 164 -16.22 3.25 -5.40
N SER A 165 -14.94 3.55 -5.17
CA SER A 165 -14.34 4.84 -5.53
C SER A 165 -14.54 5.17 -7.02
N SER A 166 -14.40 4.17 -7.88
CA SER A 166 -14.65 4.29 -9.31
C SER A 166 -16.13 4.51 -9.65
N ALA A 167 -17.06 3.94 -8.88
CA ALA A 167 -18.49 4.12 -9.10
C ALA A 167 -18.93 5.55 -8.76
N VAL A 168 -18.43 6.09 -7.64
CA VAL A 168 -18.66 7.48 -7.22
C VAL A 168 -18.09 8.44 -8.26
N GLU A 169 -16.85 8.22 -8.70
CA GLU A 169 -16.22 9.07 -9.70
C GLU A 169 -16.96 9.03 -11.04
N LYS A 170 -17.31 7.84 -11.55
CA LYS A 170 -18.10 7.69 -12.79
C LYS A 170 -19.45 8.35 -12.71
N TYR A 171 -20.15 8.22 -11.58
CA TYR A 171 -21.46 8.84 -11.37
C TYR A 171 -21.38 10.38 -11.51
N LEU A 172 -20.26 10.95 -11.05
CA LEU A 172 -19.97 12.38 -11.08
C LEU A 172 -19.43 12.87 -12.44
N ARG A 173 -19.18 12.02 -13.44
CA ARG A 173 -18.73 12.48 -14.77
C ARG A 173 -19.86 13.11 -15.58
N ASP A 174 -19.52 14.10 -16.39
CA ASP A 174 -20.45 14.65 -17.39
C ASP A 174 -20.56 13.72 -18.61
N ASP A 175 -19.44 13.11 -19.01
CA ASP A 175 -19.34 12.13 -20.10
C ASP A 175 -18.46 10.92 -19.70
N PRO A 176 -18.56 9.78 -20.39
CA PRO A 176 -17.83 8.57 -20.00
C PRO A 176 -16.29 8.66 -20.08
N GLU A 177 -15.75 9.51 -20.93
CA GLU A 177 -14.31 9.55 -21.25
C GLU A 177 -13.55 10.56 -20.39
N THR A 178 -14.22 11.63 -19.95
CA THR A 178 -13.62 12.69 -19.14
C THR A 178 -13.75 12.39 -17.64
N PRO A 179 -12.63 12.37 -16.88
CA PRO A 179 -12.69 12.25 -15.42
C PRO A 179 -13.51 13.36 -14.77
N ALA A 180 -14.27 13.04 -13.73
CA ALA A 180 -15.13 14.00 -13.04
C ALA A 180 -14.33 15.08 -12.29
N VAL A 181 -13.13 14.70 -11.85
CA VAL A 181 -12.22 15.52 -11.06
C VAL A 181 -10.79 15.35 -11.58
N PRO A 182 -9.92 16.37 -11.43
CA PRO A 182 -8.53 16.26 -11.77
C PRO A 182 -7.82 15.19 -10.93
N PRO A 183 -6.72 14.58 -11.43
CA PRO A 183 -6.08 13.43 -10.80
C PRO A 183 -5.71 13.60 -9.33
N GLN A 184 -5.34 14.82 -8.91
CA GLN A 184 -4.93 15.13 -7.54
C GLN A 184 -6.11 15.05 -6.55
N LYS A 185 -7.36 15.13 -7.02
CA LYS A 185 -8.59 15.14 -6.21
C LYS A 185 -9.35 13.81 -6.21
N MET A 186 -8.83 12.79 -6.89
CA MET A 186 -9.44 11.45 -6.95
C MET A 186 -9.56 10.74 -5.58
N HIS A 187 -8.73 11.11 -4.60
CA HIS A 187 -8.75 10.51 -3.27
C HIS A 187 -10.06 10.78 -2.49
N CYS A 188 -10.80 11.85 -2.81
CA CYS A 188 -12.10 12.12 -2.19
C CYS A 188 -13.11 11.00 -2.47
N SER A 189 -13.08 10.41 -3.68
CA SER A 189 -13.91 9.28 -4.07
C SER A 189 -13.51 7.99 -3.34
N VAL A 190 -12.22 7.85 -2.99
CA VAL A 190 -11.72 6.73 -2.19
C VAL A 190 -12.31 6.75 -0.80
N MET A 191 -12.13 7.86 -0.08
CA MET A 191 -12.65 8.05 1.27
C MET A 191 -14.17 7.82 1.32
N ALA A 192 -14.89 8.32 0.31
CA ALA A 192 -16.32 8.17 0.20
C ALA A 192 -16.77 6.71 -0.04
N SER A 193 -15.92 5.85 -0.60
CA SER A 193 -16.21 4.41 -0.73
C SER A 193 -15.80 3.59 0.50
N GLU A 194 -14.75 4.00 1.21
CA GLU A 194 -14.31 3.33 2.44
C GLU A 194 -15.33 3.47 3.56
N ILE A 195 -15.97 4.64 3.68
CA ILE A 195 -16.98 4.84 4.72
C ILE A 195 -18.20 3.94 4.52
N VAL A 196 -18.54 3.57 3.27
CA VAL A 196 -19.61 2.61 2.97
C VAL A 196 -19.23 1.21 3.47
N LYS A 197 -17.97 0.81 3.30
CA LYS A 197 -17.48 -0.48 3.81
C LYS A 197 -17.57 -0.52 5.34
N LYS A 198 -17.09 0.54 6.00
CA LYS A 198 -17.19 0.68 7.47
C LYS A 198 -18.65 0.72 7.95
N ALA A 199 -19.55 1.38 7.22
CA ALA A 199 -20.99 1.39 7.53
C ALA A 199 -21.61 0.00 7.40
N ALA A 200 -21.25 -0.76 6.37
CA ALA A 200 -21.70 -2.14 6.21
C ALA A 200 -21.19 -3.06 7.34
N GLU A 201 -19.92 -2.93 7.71
CA GLU A 201 -19.34 -3.66 8.85
C GLU A 201 -20.05 -3.30 10.16
N SER A 202 -20.27 -2.01 10.43
CA SER A 202 -20.99 -1.53 11.62
C SER A 202 -22.44 -1.99 11.68
N SER A 203 -23.07 -2.27 10.54
CA SER A 203 -24.45 -2.78 10.48
C SER A 203 -24.57 -4.29 10.72
N GLY A 204 -23.47 -4.98 11.03
CA GLY A 204 -23.45 -6.41 11.35
C GLY A 204 -23.11 -7.33 10.17
N ALA A 205 -22.75 -6.79 9.00
CA ALA A 205 -22.35 -7.58 7.83
C ALA A 205 -20.87 -8.05 7.88
N ALA A 206 -20.40 -8.42 9.08
CA ALA A 206 -19.02 -8.78 9.33
C ALA A 206 -18.74 -10.22 8.88
N HIS A 207 -17.92 -10.36 7.85
CA HIS A 207 -17.04 -11.50 7.72
C HIS A 207 -15.62 -10.98 7.50
N GLU A 208 -14.94 -10.70 8.62
CA GLU A 208 -13.49 -10.53 8.61
C GLU A 208 -12.88 -11.91 8.37
N ARG A 209 -12.55 -12.20 7.10
CA ARG A 209 -11.55 -13.23 6.83
C ARG A 209 -10.19 -12.64 7.21
N PRO A 210 -9.28 -13.42 7.81
CA PRO A 210 -7.92 -12.98 8.05
C PRO A 210 -7.36 -12.45 6.72
N GLN A 211 -7.08 -11.14 6.67
CA GLN A 211 -6.58 -10.47 5.47
C GLN A 211 -5.25 -11.09 5.10
N SER A 212 -5.23 -11.78 3.96
CA SER A 212 -3.98 -12.25 3.39
C SER A 212 -3.21 -11.05 2.82
N ASP A 213 -1.88 -11.16 2.66
CA ASP A 213 -1.05 -10.13 2.00
C ASP A 213 -1.57 -9.80 0.58
N ASP A 214 -2.30 -10.71 -0.05
CA ASP A 214 -2.93 -10.52 -1.37
C ASP A 214 -4.22 -9.68 -1.33
N ASP A 215 -4.90 -9.59 -0.18
CA ASP A 215 -6.12 -8.79 0.00
C ASP A 215 -5.83 -7.30 0.25
N VAL A 216 -4.57 -6.96 0.56
CA VAL A 216 -4.14 -5.58 0.77
C VAL A 216 -4.36 -4.76 -0.50
N VAL A 217 -5.07 -3.64 -0.38
CA VAL A 217 -5.29 -2.71 -1.49
C VAL A 217 -4.00 -1.93 -1.75
N VAL A 218 -3.42 -2.08 -2.94
CA VAL A 218 -2.22 -1.35 -3.35
C VAL A 218 -2.58 0.00 -3.99
N CYS A 219 -3.72 0.07 -4.69
CA CYS A 219 -4.20 1.29 -5.32
C CYS A 219 -5.67 1.53 -5.02
N ASP A 220 -5.96 2.52 -4.18
CA ASP A 220 -7.33 2.81 -3.77
C ASP A 220 -8.16 3.50 -4.86
N CYS A 221 -7.53 4.29 -5.74
CA CYS A 221 -8.22 4.92 -6.86
C CYS A 221 -8.84 3.89 -7.81
N ALA A 222 -8.10 2.82 -8.11
CA ALA A 222 -8.55 1.75 -8.98
C ALA A 222 -9.16 0.56 -8.21
N GLN A 223 -9.11 0.58 -6.86
CA GLN A 223 -9.45 -0.54 -5.97
C GLN A 223 -8.75 -1.85 -6.38
N VAL A 224 -7.45 -1.77 -6.64
CA VAL A 224 -6.62 -2.93 -7.02
C VAL A 224 -5.86 -3.43 -5.81
N THR A 225 -5.90 -4.74 -5.58
CA THR A 225 -5.15 -5.41 -4.50
C THR A 225 -3.78 -5.90 -4.95
N VAL A 226 -2.90 -6.17 -3.99
CA VAL A 226 -1.60 -6.81 -4.22
C VAL A 226 -1.77 -8.14 -4.96
N GLY A 227 -2.76 -8.95 -4.57
CA GLY A 227 -3.06 -10.22 -5.22
C GLY A 227 -3.49 -10.06 -6.68
N ALA A 228 -4.26 -9.01 -7.01
CA ALA A 228 -4.62 -8.70 -8.39
C ALA A 228 -3.40 -8.30 -9.22
N VAL A 229 -2.49 -7.48 -8.66
CA VAL A 229 -1.22 -7.12 -9.33
C VAL A 229 -0.33 -8.34 -9.53
N ARG A 230 -0.12 -9.16 -8.50
CA ARG A 230 0.68 -10.39 -8.60
C ARG A 230 0.13 -11.33 -9.66
N ARG A 231 -1.19 -11.49 -9.73
CA ARG A 231 -1.85 -12.30 -10.76
C ARG A 231 -1.60 -11.76 -12.17
N ALA A 232 -1.80 -10.45 -12.38
CA ALA A 232 -1.54 -9.81 -13.67
C ALA A 232 -0.08 -9.96 -14.11
N ILE A 233 0.87 -9.78 -13.18
CA ILE A 233 2.30 -10.00 -13.44
C ILE A 233 2.57 -11.44 -13.88
N ARG A 234 1.98 -12.43 -13.20
CA ARG A 234 2.22 -13.86 -13.48
C ARG A 234 1.57 -14.32 -14.79
N GLU A 235 0.34 -13.90 -15.05
CA GLU A 235 -0.43 -14.31 -16.24
C GLU A 235 0.12 -13.67 -17.52
N HIS A 236 0.57 -12.41 -17.45
CA HIS A 236 1.04 -11.67 -18.62
C HIS A 236 2.55 -11.48 -18.68
N GLY A 237 3.30 -11.95 -17.68
CA GLY A 237 4.76 -11.83 -17.63
C GLY A 237 5.27 -10.39 -17.49
N LEU A 238 4.49 -9.51 -16.84
CA LEU A 238 4.80 -8.09 -16.70
C LEU A 238 6.06 -7.87 -15.85
N ARG A 239 6.93 -6.96 -16.28
CA ARG A 239 8.23 -6.69 -15.63
C ARG A 239 8.40 -5.26 -15.15
N THR A 240 7.51 -4.35 -15.56
CA THR A 240 7.60 -2.94 -15.17
C THR A 240 6.32 -2.43 -14.52
N VAL A 241 6.43 -1.37 -13.71
CA VAL A 241 5.29 -0.68 -13.12
C VAL A 241 4.38 -0.12 -14.20
N SER A 242 4.95 0.41 -15.29
CA SER A 242 4.21 0.92 -16.44
C SER A 242 3.32 -0.15 -17.11
N GLU A 243 3.84 -1.36 -17.30
CA GLU A 243 3.06 -2.49 -17.83
C GLU A 243 1.94 -2.89 -16.86
N VAL A 244 2.23 -2.95 -15.56
CA VAL A 244 1.23 -3.24 -14.52
C VAL A 244 0.13 -2.18 -14.52
N MET A 245 0.47 -0.90 -14.68
CA MET A 245 -0.50 0.19 -14.76
C MET A 245 -1.41 0.04 -15.98
N GLN A 246 -0.86 -0.31 -17.14
CA GLN A 246 -1.67 -0.49 -18.36
C GLN A 246 -2.68 -1.64 -18.21
N ALA A 247 -2.23 -2.76 -17.63
CA ALA A 247 -3.03 -3.97 -17.44
C ALA A 247 -4.08 -3.82 -16.32
N THR A 248 -3.70 -3.23 -15.18
CA THR A 248 -4.53 -3.23 -13.96
C THR A 248 -5.21 -1.89 -13.66
N LYS A 249 -4.78 -0.81 -14.32
CA LYS A 249 -5.14 0.59 -14.03
C LYS A 249 -4.66 1.10 -12.66
N ALA A 250 -4.00 0.28 -11.85
CA ALA A 250 -3.35 0.74 -10.63
C ALA A 250 -2.31 1.81 -10.97
N GLY A 251 -2.28 2.95 -10.28
CA GLY A 251 -1.29 4.01 -10.51
C GLY A 251 -1.55 4.93 -11.71
N ALA A 252 -2.57 4.66 -12.53
CA ALA A 252 -2.92 5.48 -13.70
C ALA A 252 -3.56 6.84 -13.33
N PHE A 253 -4.07 6.99 -12.10
CA PHE A 253 -4.80 8.17 -11.64
C PHE A 253 -3.90 9.13 -10.85
N CYS A 254 -3.86 9.03 -9.51
CA CYS A 254 -3.12 9.94 -8.65
C CYS A 254 -1.60 9.63 -8.55
N GLY A 255 -1.17 8.44 -8.99
CA GLY A 255 0.23 8.00 -8.94
C GLY A 255 0.78 7.60 -7.55
N SER A 256 0.04 7.79 -6.46
CA SER A 256 0.57 7.59 -5.09
C SER A 256 1.04 6.16 -4.79
N CYS A 257 0.48 5.16 -5.45
CA CYS A 257 0.88 3.76 -5.27
C CYS A 257 2.08 3.34 -6.11
N ARG A 258 2.62 4.20 -6.99
CA ARG A 258 3.73 3.83 -7.87
C ARG A 258 5.02 3.60 -7.07
N LYS A 259 5.43 4.62 -6.31
CA LYS A 259 6.62 4.63 -5.43
C LYS A 259 6.41 5.59 -4.25
N PRO A 260 7.23 5.50 -3.18
CA PRO A 260 7.18 6.45 -2.09
C PRO A 260 7.34 7.91 -2.57
N GLY A 261 6.67 8.85 -1.89
CA GLY A 261 6.74 10.28 -2.23
C GLY A 261 5.57 10.83 -3.04
N GLY A 262 4.51 10.03 -3.25
CA GLY A 262 3.24 10.51 -3.80
C GLY A 262 2.42 11.38 -2.85
N HIS A 263 1.17 11.70 -3.23
CA HIS A 263 0.28 12.57 -2.45
C HIS A 263 -0.13 11.98 -1.08
N GLU A 264 0.02 10.68 -0.90
CA GLU A 264 -0.32 9.94 0.31
C GLU A 264 0.67 8.79 0.50
N ARG A 265 0.88 8.38 1.76
CA ARG A 265 1.71 7.21 2.06
C ARG A 265 0.91 5.93 1.84
N LYS A 266 1.52 4.93 1.20
CA LYS A 266 0.97 3.59 1.06
C LYS A 266 1.73 2.58 1.89
N GLU A 267 1.03 1.54 2.34
CA GLU A 267 1.62 0.38 3.00
C GLU A 267 2.44 -0.47 2.02
N ARG A 268 1.97 -0.58 0.78
CA ARG A 268 2.62 -1.29 -0.33
C ARG A 268 2.64 -0.43 -1.58
N TYR A 269 3.74 -0.48 -2.32
CA TYR A 269 3.90 0.21 -3.61
C TYR A 269 4.00 -0.80 -4.76
N LEU A 270 3.56 -0.40 -5.96
CA LEU A 270 3.66 -1.20 -7.17
C LEU A 270 5.11 -1.57 -7.48
N LEU A 271 6.06 -0.64 -7.25
CA LEU A 271 7.49 -0.89 -7.40
C LEU A 271 7.95 -2.08 -6.54
N ASP A 272 7.52 -2.14 -5.28
CA ASP A 272 7.88 -3.24 -4.38
C ASP A 272 7.27 -4.56 -4.87
N VAL A 273 6.01 -4.58 -5.31
CA VAL A 273 5.34 -5.79 -5.80
C VAL A 273 5.99 -6.32 -7.07
N VAL A 274 6.32 -5.44 -8.02
CA VAL A 274 7.04 -5.82 -9.26
C VAL A 274 8.42 -6.37 -8.93
N ARG A 275 9.14 -5.74 -7.99
CA ARG A 275 10.45 -6.22 -7.52
C ARG A 275 10.35 -7.59 -6.86
N GLU A 276 9.37 -7.80 -5.98
CA GLU A 276 9.09 -9.07 -5.32
C GLU A 276 8.78 -10.19 -6.33
N GLU A 277 7.92 -9.94 -7.32
CA GLU A 277 7.56 -10.96 -8.32
C GLU A 277 8.71 -11.26 -9.31
N ARG A 278 9.51 -10.26 -9.70
CA ARG A 278 10.74 -10.49 -10.49
C ARG A 278 11.75 -11.32 -9.69
N ALA A 279 11.95 -11.00 -8.42
CA ALA A 279 12.81 -11.79 -7.53
C ALA A 279 12.28 -13.22 -7.37
N ARG A 280 10.97 -13.38 -7.18
CA ARG A 280 10.31 -14.69 -7.13
C ARG A 280 10.56 -15.50 -8.40
N ALA A 281 10.41 -14.92 -9.59
CA ALA A 281 10.69 -15.61 -10.84
C ALA A 281 12.15 -16.07 -10.95
N ARG A 282 13.11 -15.22 -10.52
CA ARG A 282 14.54 -15.59 -10.46
C ARG A 282 14.80 -16.72 -9.47
N VAL A 283 14.19 -16.66 -8.28
CA VAL A 283 14.31 -17.69 -7.24
C VAL A 283 13.70 -19.01 -7.69
N VAL A 284 12.51 -19.01 -8.32
CA VAL A 284 11.88 -20.22 -8.85
C VAL A 284 12.79 -20.88 -9.88
N LYS A 285 13.33 -20.11 -10.84
CA LYS A 285 14.28 -20.64 -11.81
C LYS A 285 15.54 -21.23 -11.15
N ALA A 286 16.13 -20.52 -10.19
CA ALA A 286 17.30 -21.00 -9.47
C ALA A 286 17.00 -22.24 -8.60
N LEU A 287 15.80 -22.30 -8.01
CA LEU A 287 15.35 -23.44 -7.24
C LEU A 287 15.19 -24.67 -8.13
N ASP A 288 14.56 -24.54 -9.29
CA ASP A 288 14.40 -25.65 -10.24
C ASP A 288 15.77 -26.21 -10.67
N GLU A 289 16.75 -25.35 -10.97
CA GLU A 289 18.11 -25.76 -11.33
C GLU A 289 18.86 -26.47 -10.18
N VAL A 290 18.57 -26.13 -8.93
CA VAL A 290 19.22 -26.70 -7.75
C VAL A 290 18.53 -27.98 -7.27
N VAL A 291 17.20 -28.01 -7.33
CA VAL A 291 16.37 -29.06 -6.75
C VAL A 291 16.10 -30.18 -7.75
N ALA A 292 15.94 -29.89 -9.05
CA ALA A 292 15.71 -30.92 -10.06
C ALA A 292 16.81 -32.00 -10.12
N PRO A 293 18.12 -31.67 -10.02
CA PRO A 293 19.17 -32.70 -9.99
C PRO A 293 19.18 -33.55 -8.72
N VAL A 294 18.62 -33.05 -7.62
CA VAL A 294 18.68 -33.69 -6.30
C VAL A 294 17.43 -34.52 -6.02
N LEU A 295 16.25 -34.01 -6.38
CA LEU A 295 14.96 -34.65 -6.09
C LEU A 295 14.34 -35.35 -7.30
N GLY A 296 14.89 -35.18 -8.51
CA GLY A 296 14.39 -35.83 -9.73
C GLY A 296 12.90 -35.61 -9.94
N GLU A 297 12.13 -36.70 -9.99
CA GLU A 297 10.67 -36.71 -10.16
C GLU A 297 9.92 -36.00 -9.00
N HIS A 298 10.56 -35.85 -7.84
CA HIS A 298 10.00 -35.16 -6.68
C HIS A 298 10.32 -33.66 -6.65
N SER A 299 10.93 -33.07 -7.69
CA SER A 299 11.22 -31.63 -7.74
C SER A 299 9.99 -30.74 -7.52
N GLY A 300 8.80 -31.17 -7.97
CA GLY A 300 7.52 -30.49 -7.71
C GLY A 300 7.02 -30.54 -6.26
N SER A 301 7.71 -31.25 -5.37
CA SER A 301 7.39 -31.27 -3.93
C SER A 301 7.86 -30.02 -3.19
N VAL A 302 8.68 -29.16 -3.82
CA VAL A 302 9.17 -27.90 -3.24
C VAL A 302 8.70 -26.74 -4.11
N GLY A 303 7.93 -25.82 -3.54
CA GLY A 303 7.40 -24.66 -4.27
C GLY A 303 7.71 -23.35 -3.56
N VAL A 304 7.98 -22.29 -4.33
CA VAL A 304 8.10 -20.92 -3.80
C VAL A 304 6.71 -20.33 -3.58
N LEU A 305 6.36 -20.08 -2.31
CA LEU A 305 5.10 -19.44 -1.93
C LEU A 305 5.19 -17.92 -2.12
N SER A 306 6.18 -17.30 -1.50
CA SER A 306 6.37 -15.85 -1.57
C SER A 306 7.84 -15.47 -1.43
N VAL A 307 8.18 -14.33 -2.02
CA VAL A 307 9.47 -13.66 -1.84
C VAL A 307 9.17 -12.25 -1.38
N GLN A 308 9.77 -11.85 -0.26
CA GLN A 308 9.57 -10.53 0.34
C GLN A 308 10.92 -9.90 0.67
N PHE A 309 11.03 -8.58 0.47
CA PHE A 309 12.17 -7.81 0.92
C PHE A 309 11.82 -7.13 2.23
N VAL A 310 12.43 -7.56 3.33
CA VAL A 310 12.17 -7.02 4.67
C VAL A 310 13.38 -6.27 5.18
N ASP A 311 13.14 -5.20 5.94
CA ASP A 311 14.23 -4.53 6.63
C ASP A 311 14.94 -5.49 7.59
N VAL A 312 16.26 -5.41 7.62
CA VAL A 312 17.09 -6.22 8.51
C VAL A 312 16.70 -6.01 9.99
N LYS A 313 16.14 -4.84 10.32
CA LYS A 313 15.62 -4.51 11.66
C LYS A 313 14.34 -5.26 12.04
N ASP A 314 13.43 -5.46 11.08
CA ASP A 314 12.14 -6.14 11.31
C ASP A 314 12.22 -7.67 11.17
N SER A 315 13.39 -8.18 10.77
CA SER A 315 13.66 -9.61 10.62
C SER A 315 13.48 -10.43 11.90
N ALA A 316 13.57 -9.77 13.07
CA ALA A 316 13.30 -10.37 14.39
C ALA A 316 11.79 -10.54 14.68
N LYS A 317 10.92 -9.64 14.21
CA LYS A 317 9.46 -9.78 14.37
C LYS A 317 8.89 -10.91 13.52
N ALA A 318 9.49 -11.17 12.36
CA ALA A 318 9.16 -12.32 11.54
C ALA A 318 9.51 -13.68 12.20
N GLN A 319 10.21 -13.71 13.35
CA GLN A 319 10.49 -14.94 14.10
C GLN A 319 9.31 -15.41 14.97
N GLN A 320 8.34 -14.53 15.29
CA GLN A 320 7.33 -14.84 16.31
C GLN A 320 6.00 -15.42 15.79
N HIS A 321 5.74 -15.40 14.48
CA HIS A 321 4.47 -15.87 13.93
C HIS A 321 4.42 -17.37 13.59
N GLY A 322 5.31 -18.21 14.15
CA GLY A 322 5.37 -19.62 13.73
C GLY A 322 5.82 -20.68 14.73
N GLN A 323 6.50 -20.38 15.84
CA GLN A 323 6.96 -21.44 16.75
C GLN A 323 7.03 -20.96 18.20
N GLN A 324 6.05 -21.39 19.02
CA GLN A 324 6.31 -21.58 20.44
C GLN A 324 7.23 -22.80 20.56
N HIS A 325 8.37 -22.60 21.23
CA HIS A 325 9.36 -23.62 21.59
C HIS A 325 10.22 -24.18 20.44
N GLN A 326 11.39 -23.57 20.23
CA GLN A 326 12.65 -24.29 20.03
C GLN A 326 13.81 -23.35 20.42
N GLN A 327 14.75 -23.87 21.20
CA GLN A 327 15.97 -23.18 21.62
C GLN A 327 16.88 -22.87 20.41
N PRO A 328 17.72 -21.82 20.47
CA PRO A 328 18.60 -21.48 19.36
C PRO A 328 19.76 -22.47 19.29
N ASP A 329 19.74 -23.37 18.32
CA ASP A 329 20.93 -24.12 17.95
C ASP A 329 21.89 -23.18 17.20
N ALA A 330 23.03 -22.97 17.84
CA ALA A 330 24.15 -22.18 17.34
C ALA A 330 24.93 -22.96 16.29
N ALA A 331 24.70 -22.66 15.01
CA ALA A 331 25.65 -22.92 13.94
C ALA A 331 25.45 -21.89 12.82
N ASP A 332 26.48 -21.05 12.65
CA ASP A 332 26.74 -20.18 11.50
C ASP A 332 25.77 -19.02 11.23
N GLY A 333 25.91 -17.99 12.07
CA GLY A 333 25.36 -16.65 11.89
C GLY A 333 24.99 -16.04 13.23
N GLY A 334 26.00 -15.60 13.99
CA GLY A 334 25.85 -15.22 15.41
C GLY A 334 24.68 -14.26 15.72
N PRO A 335 24.17 -14.26 16.96
CA PRO A 335 23.05 -13.43 17.35
C PRO A 335 23.48 -11.96 17.29
N MET A 336 22.88 -11.20 16.36
CA MET A 336 22.98 -9.74 16.37
C MET A 336 21.99 -9.18 17.41
N PRO A 337 22.36 -8.14 18.16
CA PRO A 337 21.60 -7.68 19.31
C PRO A 337 20.19 -7.28 18.91
N ALA A 338 19.22 -7.78 19.68
CA ALA A 338 17.82 -7.38 19.59
C ALA A 338 17.73 -5.85 19.81
N LYS A 339 17.30 -5.14 18.76
CA LYS A 339 17.14 -3.67 18.63
C LYS A 339 18.43 -2.90 18.33
N CYS A 340 18.65 -2.59 17.05
CA CYS A 340 19.53 -1.51 16.61
C CYS A 340 18.69 -0.26 16.24
N ASP A 341 18.35 0.56 17.22
CA ASP A 341 17.57 1.80 17.03
C ASP A 341 18.43 3.02 16.65
N LYS A 342 19.74 2.84 16.42
CA LYS A 342 20.63 3.95 16.02
C LYS A 342 20.56 4.22 14.51
N PRO A 343 20.33 5.45 14.06
CA PRO A 343 20.34 5.82 12.63
C PRO A 343 21.73 5.71 11.98
N SER A 344 22.81 5.66 12.77
CA SER A 344 24.20 5.44 12.31
C SER A 344 24.60 3.95 12.22
N CYS A 345 23.66 3.04 12.46
CA CYS A 345 23.91 1.60 12.46
C CYS A 345 24.17 1.08 11.05
N ALA A 346 25.18 0.22 10.88
CA ALA A 346 25.51 -0.40 9.59
C ALA A 346 24.39 -1.26 8.97
N CYS A 347 23.26 -1.46 9.66
CA CYS A 347 22.06 -2.13 9.14
C CYS A 347 20.89 -1.19 8.79
N ALA A 348 21.01 0.12 9.02
CA ALA A 348 19.98 1.08 8.65
C ALA A 348 19.82 1.13 7.12
N GLY A 349 18.60 0.91 6.63
CA GLY A 349 18.28 0.90 5.19
C GLY A 349 18.67 -0.38 4.44
N LYS A 350 19.22 -1.41 5.12
CA LYS A 350 19.49 -2.70 4.48
C LYS A 350 18.22 -3.55 4.47
N LYS A 351 17.72 -3.86 3.28
CA LYS A 351 16.67 -4.87 3.06
C LYS A 351 17.32 -6.22 2.78
N ARG A 352 16.71 -7.30 3.28
CA ARG A 352 17.12 -8.68 2.98
C ARG A 352 16.00 -9.44 2.30
N MET A 353 16.35 -10.34 1.40
CA MET A 353 15.37 -11.20 0.73
C MET A 353 15.00 -12.39 1.62
N VAL A 354 13.71 -12.53 1.90
CA VAL A 354 13.13 -13.69 2.59
C VAL A 354 12.29 -14.48 1.61
N VAL A 355 12.69 -15.73 1.40
CA VAL A 355 12.00 -16.68 0.51
C VAL A 355 11.23 -17.67 1.38
N ARG A 356 9.91 -17.75 1.20
CA ARG A 356 9.09 -18.79 1.84
C ARG A 356 8.85 -19.94 0.87
N LEU A 357 9.20 -21.15 1.29
CA LEU A 357 8.98 -22.39 0.57
C LEU A 357 7.85 -23.20 1.20
N ALA A 358 7.05 -23.85 0.35
CA ALA A 358 6.14 -24.92 0.73
C ALA A 358 6.74 -26.26 0.32
N PHE A 359 6.83 -27.17 1.29
CA PHE A 359 7.01 -28.58 0.99
C PHE A 359 5.63 -29.25 0.88
N ARG A 360 5.43 -30.07 -0.15
CA ARG A 360 4.18 -30.78 -0.44
C ARG A 360 4.39 -32.29 -0.42
N GLY A 361 3.33 -33.05 -0.18
CA GLY A 361 3.37 -34.52 -0.19
C GLY A 361 4.20 -35.10 0.95
N ALA A 362 5.01 -36.13 0.68
CA ALA A 362 5.82 -36.79 1.69
C ALA A 362 6.85 -35.87 2.39
N CYS A 363 7.13 -34.69 1.82
CA CYS A 363 8.04 -33.70 2.38
C CYS A 363 7.37 -32.75 3.39
N SER A 364 6.03 -32.67 3.44
CA SER A 364 5.33 -31.84 4.44
C SER A 364 5.41 -32.50 5.82
N GLY A 365 6.35 -32.06 6.66
CA GLY A 365 6.57 -32.61 8.01
C GLY A 365 7.66 -33.68 8.10
N CYS A 366 8.49 -33.85 7.06
CA CYS A 366 9.64 -34.76 7.12
C CYS A 366 10.68 -34.26 8.15
N HIS A 367 11.21 -35.15 8.98
CA HIS A 367 12.25 -34.82 9.98
C HIS A 367 13.53 -34.23 9.34
N SER A 368 13.84 -34.64 8.11
CA SER A 368 14.98 -34.13 7.32
C SER A 368 14.66 -32.86 6.52
N ALA A 369 13.48 -32.25 6.69
CA ALA A 369 13.12 -31.02 5.97
C ALA A 369 14.03 -29.84 6.36
N GLY A 370 14.50 -29.79 7.62
CA GLY A 370 15.42 -28.75 8.10
C GLY A 370 16.78 -28.76 7.39
N SER A 371 17.40 -29.94 7.24
CA SER A 371 18.68 -30.07 6.53
C SER A 371 18.54 -29.76 5.03
N THR A 372 17.41 -30.17 4.44
CA THR A 372 17.07 -29.84 3.05
C THR A 372 16.90 -28.34 2.86
N LEU A 373 16.25 -27.64 3.80
CA LEU A 373 16.10 -26.20 3.76
C LEU A 373 17.45 -25.47 3.85
N SER A 374 18.36 -25.91 4.73
CA SER A 374 19.70 -25.32 4.82
C SER A 374 20.50 -25.52 3.53
N PHE A 375 20.44 -26.72 2.94
CA PHE A 375 21.05 -26.99 1.64
C PHE A 375 20.51 -26.08 0.53
N VAL A 376 19.19 -25.94 0.43
CA VAL A 376 18.52 -25.07 -0.54
C VAL A 376 18.91 -23.61 -0.30
N GLN A 377 18.97 -23.16 0.96
CA GLN A 377 19.40 -21.81 1.29
C GLN A 377 20.82 -21.52 0.79
N ASP A 378 21.78 -22.39 1.09
CA ASP A 378 23.18 -22.15 0.68
C ASP A 378 23.37 -22.26 -0.83
N ALA A 379 22.63 -23.16 -1.48
CA ALA A 379 22.63 -23.27 -2.93
C ALA A 379 22.03 -22.01 -3.59
N LEU A 380 20.92 -21.49 -3.07
CA LEU A 380 20.32 -20.24 -3.55
C LEU A 380 21.22 -19.03 -3.30
N ARG A 381 21.88 -18.94 -2.14
CA ARG A 381 22.87 -17.88 -1.83
C ARG A 381 24.00 -17.85 -2.86
N ARG A 382 24.55 -19.01 -3.22
CA ARG A 382 25.59 -19.11 -4.26
C ARG A 382 25.07 -18.73 -5.63
N LYS A 383 23.92 -19.29 -6.04
CA LYS A 383 23.34 -19.06 -7.37
C LYS A 383 22.88 -17.62 -7.62
N LEU A 384 22.31 -16.99 -6.60
CA LEU A 384 21.80 -15.62 -6.67
C LEU A 384 22.84 -14.59 -6.21
N SER A 385 24.02 -15.03 -5.76
CA SER A 385 25.09 -14.17 -5.22
C SER A 385 24.61 -13.22 -4.10
N ASP A 386 23.61 -13.63 -3.33
CA ASP A 386 23.05 -12.88 -2.20
C ASP A 386 23.33 -13.65 -0.90
N PRO A 387 24.36 -13.27 -0.13
CA PRO A 387 24.68 -13.93 1.15
C PRO A 387 23.67 -13.62 2.26
N THR A 388 22.83 -12.60 2.08
CA THR A 388 21.85 -12.15 3.09
C THR A 388 20.50 -12.83 2.99
N LEU A 389 20.28 -13.59 1.91
CA LEU A 389 19.09 -14.38 1.63
C LEU A 389 18.79 -15.36 2.78
N VAL A 390 17.52 -15.38 3.19
CA VAL A 390 17.00 -16.34 4.17
C VAL A 390 15.87 -17.13 3.55
N VAL A 391 15.96 -18.45 3.64
CA VAL A 391 14.88 -19.37 3.25
C VAL A 391 14.13 -19.79 4.50
N ARG A 392 12.80 -19.81 4.43
CA ARG A 392 11.93 -20.29 5.51
C ARG A 392 10.89 -21.26 4.99
N MET A 393 10.57 -22.25 5.80
CA MET A 393 9.38 -23.07 5.57
C MET A 393 8.14 -22.27 5.94
N SER A 394 7.09 -22.41 5.12
CA SER A 394 5.73 -22.17 5.58
C SER A 394 5.40 -23.21 6.65
N ALA A 395 4.84 -22.74 7.77
CA ALA A 395 4.11 -23.61 8.68
C ALA A 395 2.86 -24.17 7.98
#